data_AF-A0A9Q1BCQ0-F1
#
_entry.id   AF-A0A9Q1BCQ0-F1
#
_cell.length_a   1.000
_cell.length_b   1.000
_cell.length_c   1.000
_cell.angle_alpha   90.00
_cell.angle_beta   90.00
_cell.angle_gamma   90.00
#
_symmetry.space_group_name_H-M   'P 1'
#
loop_
_entity.id
_entity.type
_entity.pdbx_description
1 polymer ?
#
loop_
_entity_poly.entity_id
_entity_poly.type
_entity_poly.pdbx_seq_one_letter_code
_entity_poly.pdbx_strand_id
1 'polypeptide(L)'
;MYYTYDNTLTDENRSFVYKWNLLRHQFGPSPLKESPWPRQAWEPKSRRTGLLAVKLGMYTMWTKQGEQIATTALQIQDCNVIRYFKPSELSDLSKAAIEVGAKNASPLYVSTSDFD
;
A
#
# COMPACT_ATOMS: atom_id res chain seq x y z
N MET A 1 -15.92 9.38 1.57
CA MET A 1 -16.30 8.06 2.12
C MET A 1 -16.26 8.16 3.64
N TYR A 2 -17.35 7.81 4.31
CA TYR A 2 -17.36 7.65 5.76
C TYR A 2 -17.12 6.16 6.06
N TYR A 3 -16.25 5.86 7.00
CA TYR A 3 -16.03 4.48 7.44
C TYR A 3 -16.91 4.23 8.66
N THR A 4 -17.80 3.24 8.59
CA THR A 4 -18.67 2.88 9.70
C THR A 4 -18.12 1.66 10.43
N TYR A 5 -18.08 1.75 11.75
CA TYR A 5 -17.79 0.62 12.61
C TYR A 5 -19.03 -0.28 12.67
N ASP A 6 -18.89 -1.58 12.37
CA ASP A 6 -20.02 -2.52 12.39
C ASP A 6 -20.47 -2.79 13.84
N ASN A 7 -21.56 -2.13 14.23
CA ASN A 7 -22.16 -2.20 15.56
C ASN A 7 -23.06 -3.44 15.74
N THR A 8 -23.22 -4.29 14.73
CA THR A 8 -24.12 -5.45 14.80
C THR A 8 -23.46 -6.70 15.40
N LEU A 9 -22.13 -6.70 15.57
CA LEU A 9 -21.39 -7.82 16.14
C LEU A 9 -21.53 -7.90 17.67
N THR A 10 -21.73 -9.11 18.18
CA THR A 10 -21.54 -9.40 19.62
C THR A 10 -20.07 -9.33 20.00
N ASP A 11 -19.78 -9.06 21.28
CA ASP A 11 -18.40 -8.90 21.77
C ASP A 11 -17.53 -10.16 21.57
N GLU A 12 -18.13 -11.35 21.72
CA GLU A 12 -17.45 -12.62 21.44
C GLU A 12 -17.07 -12.74 19.96
N ASN A 13 -18.03 -12.49 19.06
CA ASN A 13 -17.84 -12.59 17.62
C ASN A 13 -16.85 -11.54 17.10
N ARG A 14 -16.78 -10.36 17.71
CA ARG A 14 -15.83 -9.30 17.34
C ARG A 14 -14.38 -9.81 17.39
N SER A 15 -14.03 -10.50 18.47
CA SER A 15 -12.67 -11.04 18.65
C SER A 15 -12.34 -12.13 17.62
N PHE A 16 -13.33 -12.96 17.31
CA PHE A 16 -13.22 -14.02 16.30
C PHE A 16 -13.03 -13.43 14.90
N VAL A 17 -13.92 -12.53 14.47
CA VAL A 17 -13.88 -11.90 13.14
C VAL A 17 -12.60 -11.11 12.95
N TYR A 18 -12.14 -10.39 13.98
CA TYR A 18 -10.86 -9.67 13.92
C TYR A 18 -9.67 -10.63 13.69
N LYS A 19 -9.55 -11.69 14.50
CA LYS A 19 -8.47 -12.68 14.37
C LYS A 19 -8.52 -13.41 13.03
N TRP A 20 -9.71 -13.80 12.59
CA TRP A 20 -9.91 -14.48 11.31
C TRP A 20 -9.47 -13.61 10.13
N ASN A 21 -9.83 -12.32 10.13
CA ASN A 21 -9.40 -11.39 9.09
C ASN A 21 -7.88 -11.18 9.08
N LEU A 22 -7.26 -11.02 10.26
CA LEU A 22 -5.80 -10.90 10.35
C LEU A 22 -5.11 -12.11 9.71
N LEU A 23 -5.54 -13.33 10.04
CA LEU A 23 -4.95 -14.57 9.52
C LEU A 23 -5.18 -14.73 8.02
N ARG A 24 -6.38 -14.42 7.52
CA ARG A 24 -6.74 -14.53 6.10
C ARG A 24 -5.88 -13.63 5.22
N HIS A 25 -5.54 -12.43 5.71
CA HIS A 25 -4.78 -11.43 4.96
C HIS A 25 -3.27 -11.43 5.25
N GLN A 26 -2.81 -12.27 6.18
CA GLN A 26 -1.41 -12.30 6.62
C GLN A 26 -0.45 -12.78 5.53
N PHE A 27 -0.93 -13.57 4.56
CA PHE A 27 -0.08 -14.16 3.53
C PHE A 27 -0.82 -14.20 2.18
N GLY A 28 -0.61 -13.17 1.35
CA GLY A 28 -0.90 -13.26 -0.09
C GLY A 28 0.02 -14.28 -0.77
N PRO A 29 -0.36 -14.86 -1.92
CA PRO A 29 0.57 -15.65 -2.71
C PRO A 29 1.80 -14.80 -3.06
N SER A 30 3.00 -15.39 -2.97
CA SER A 30 4.23 -14.71 -3.40
C SER A 30 4.04 -14.17 -4.83
N PRO A 31 4.42 -12.92 -5.11
CA PRO A 31 4.32 -12.36 -6.46
C PRO A 31 5.21 -13.09 -7.48
N LEU A 32 6.08 -14.00 -7.03
CA LEU A 32 6.90 -14.89 -7.87
C LEU A 32 6.25 -16.25 -8.13
N LYS A 33 5.07 -16.53 -7.54
CA LYS A 33 4.33 -17.77 -7.78
C LYS A 33 3.68 -17.77 -9.17
N GLU A 34 3.22 -16.60 -9.61
CA GLU A 34 2.80 -16.37 -10.99
C GLU A 34 3.96 -15.77 -11.77
N SER A 35 4.07 -16.11 -13.06
CA SER A 35 5.12 -15.53 -13.89
C SER A 35 4.93 -14.02 -13.95
N PRO A 36 5.95 -13.21 -13.61
CA PRO A 36 5.83 -11.77 -13.66
C PRO A 36 5.60 -11.31 -15.11
N TRP A 37 4.98 -10.14 -15.26
CA TRP A 37 4.88 -9.47 -16.54
C TRP A 37 6.27 -9.22 -17.15
N PRO A 38 6.39 -9.20 -18.49
CA PRO A 38 7.66 -9.01 -19.15
C PRO A 38 8.28 -7.67 -18.74
N ARG A 39 9.53 -7.72 -18.29
CA ARG A 39 10.29 -6.51 -17.95
C ARG A 39 10.76 -5.84 -19.23
N GLN A 40 10.37 -4.58 -19.41
CA GLN A 40 10.86 -3.75 -20.51
C GLN A 40 12.22 -3.14 -20.18
N ALA A 41 12.98 -2.80 -21.22
CA ALA A 41 14.22 -2.03 -21.07
C ALA A 41 13.91 -0.60 -20.60
N TRP A 42 14.85 0.00 -19.88
CA TRP A 42 14.72 1.40 -19.46
C TRP A 42 14.89 2.34 -20.66
N GLU A 43 14.01 3.33 -20.76
CA GLU A 43 14.09 4.42 -21.74
C GLU A 43 14.16 5.78 -21.03
N PRO A 44 14.74 6.84 -21.64
CA PRO A 44 14.89 8.15 -21.01
C PRO A 44 13.60 8.79 -20.48
N LYS A 45 12.43 8.46 -21.06
CA LYS A 45 11.12 8.98 -20.63
C LYS A 45 10.35 8.02 -19.71
N SER A 46 10.95 6.88 -19.35
CA SER A 46 10.36 5.88 -18.46
C SER A 46 10.17 6.45 -17.05
N ARG A 47 9.01 6.18 -16.45
CA ARG A 47 8.71 6.54 -15.05
C ARG A 47 8.44 5.27 -14.26
N ARG A 48 9.19 5.08 -13.17
CA ARG A 48 8.93 3.99 -12.21
C ARG A 48 7.79 4.35 -11.26
N THR A 49 7.16 3.33 -10.69
CA THR A 49 6.21 3.52 -9.58
C THR A 49 6.88 4.14 -8.37
N GLY A 50 6.11 4.88 -7.58
CA GLY A 50 6.51 5.40 -6.28
C GLY A 50 6.31 4.37 -5.16
N LEU A 51 6.50 4.83 -3.92
CA LEU A 51 6.23 4.08 -2.70
C LEU A 51 5.42 4.94 -1.74
N LEU A 52 4.64 4.29 -0.89
CA LEU A 52 3.96 4.91 0.25
C LEU A 52 4.67 4.51 1.54
N ALA A 53 4.96 5.49 2.39
CA ALA A 53 5.77 5.32 3.59
C ALA A 53 5.16 6.02 4.80
N VAL A 54 5.47 5.52 6.00
CA VAL A 54 5.13 6.14 7.28
C VAL A 54 6.34 6.88 7.83
N LYS A 55 6.19 8.17 8.13
CA LYS A 55 7.23 8.97 8.78
C LYS A 55 7.36 8.53 10.24
N LEU A 56 8.54 8.02 10.61
CA LEU A 56 8.85 7.63 11.98
C LEU A 56 9.39 8.79 12.81
N GLY A 57 10.20 9.66 12.19
CA GLY A 57 10.86 10.75 12.90
C GLY A 57 12.01 11.35 12.10
N MET A 58 12.83 12.14 12.79
CA MET A 58 14.02 12.76 12.21
C MET A 58 15.24 12.40 13.04
N TYR A 59 16.36 12.13 12.38
CA TYR A 59 17.64 11.85 13.03
C TYR A 59 18.79 12.36 12.16
N THR A 60 19.95 12.53 12.78
CA THR A 60 21.14 13.08 12.11
C THR A 60 22.00 11.95 11.58
N MET A 61 22.52 12.12 10.36
CA MET A 61 23.51 11.25 9.76
C MET A 61 24.79 12.03 9.51
N TRP A 62 25.92 11.33 9.53
CA TRP A 62 27.24 11.93 9.29
C TRP A 62 27.80 11.44 7.96
N THR A 63 28.28 12.37 7.14
CA THR A 63 28.97 12.02 5.89
C THR A 63 30.37 11.50 6.17
N LYS A 64 31.00 10.89 5.15
CA LYS A 64 32.40 10.47 5.24
C LYS A 64 33.36 11.65 5.46
N GLN A 65 32.93 12.85 5.11
CA GLN A 65 33.67 14.11 5.27
C GLN A 65 33.46 14.73 6.66
N GLY A 66 32.67 14.11 7.53
CA GLY A 66 32.39 14.61 8.87
C GLY A 66 31.32 15.71 8.91
N GLU A 67 30.53 15.88 7.86
CA GLU A 67 29.42 16.83 7.84
C GLU A 67 28.14 16.19 8.41
N GLN A 68 27.42 16.95 9.24
CA GLN A 68 26.15 16.51 9.81
C GLN A 68 24.97 16.88 8.91
N ILE A 69 24.15 15.89 8.57
CA ILE A 69 22.96 16.06 7.74
C ILE A 69 21.71 15.67 8.54
N ALA A 70 20.70 16.52 8.55
CA ALA A 70 19.39 16.20 9.12
C ALA A 70 18.58 15.32 8.16
N THR A 71 18.08 14.19 8.65
CA THR A 71 17.40 13.19 7.80
C THR A 71 16.08 12.75 8.41
N THR A 72 15.17 12.24 7.57
CA THR A 72 13.85 11.75 7.99
C THR A 72 13.79 10.24 7.79
N ALA A 73 13.40 9.52 8.84
CA ALA A 73 13.15 8.09 8.78
C ALA A 73 11.77 7.81 8.18
N LEU A 74 11.74 7.12 7.04
CA LEU A 74 10.52 6.67 6.37
C LEU A 74 10.48 5.14 6.36
N GLN A 75 9.46 4.55 6.99
CA GLN A 75 9.25 3.11 7.00
C GLN A 75 8.25 2.72 5.92
N ILE A 76 8.60 1.72 5.11
CA ILE A 76 7.68 1.09 4.18
C ILE A 76 6.93 -0.02 4.91
N GLN A 77 5.59 0.05 4.94
CA GLN A 77 4.72 -0.93 5.58
C GLN A 77 3.71 -1.45 4.55
N ASP A 78 3.77 -2.74 4.23
CA ASP A 78 2.83 -3.45 3.32
C ASP A 78 2.51 -2.69 2.03
N CYS A 79 3.54 -2.17 1.35
CA CYS A 79 3.38 -1.35 0.14
C CYS A 79 3.24 -2.23 -1.11
N ASN A 80 2.00 -2.41 -1.56
CA ASN A 80 1.65 -3.34 -2.64
C ASN A 80 0.85 -2.64 -3.73
N VAL A 81 1.06 -3.08 -4.99
CA VAL A 81 0.22 -2.63 -6.11
C VAL A 81 -1.15 -3.31 -6.01
N ILE A 82 -2.21 -2.51 -6.02
CA ILE A 82 -3.60 -2.99 -5.98
C ILE A 82 -4.14 -3.14 -7.40
N ARG A 83 -3.92 -2.12 -8.25
CA ARG A 83 -4.52 -2.08 -9.58
C ARG A 83 -3.62 -1.35 -10.58
N TYR A 84 -3.69 -1.77 -11.83
CA TYR A 84 -3.07 -1.11 -12.98
C TYR A 84 -4.16 -0.62 -13.92
N PHE A 85 -4.08 0.64 -14.34
CA PHE A 85 -4.99 1.26 -15.30
C PHE A 85 -4.24 1.58 -16.58
N LYS A 86 -4.77 1.11 -17.71
CA LYS A 86 -4.20 1.42 -19.02
C LYS A 86 -4.47 2.89 -19.38
N PRO A 87 -3.61 3.54 -20.19
CA PRO A 87 -3.86 4.91 -20.64
C PRO A 87 -5.22 5.08 -21.33
N SER A 88 -5.68 4.06 -22.07
CA SER A 88 -6.98 4.09 -22.76
C SER A 88 -8.19 4.12 -21.82
N GLU A 89 -8.03 3.68 -20.58
CA GLU A 89 -9.10 3.62 -19.57
C GLU A 89 -9.23 4.96 -18.81
N LEU A 90 -8.28 5.86 -18.98
CA LEU A 90 -8.21 7.15 -18.28
C LEU A 90 -8.39 8.28 -19.30
N SER A 91 -9.56 8.93 -19.28
CA SER A 91 -9.89 10.03 -20.21
C SER A 91 -8.88 11.19 -20.16
N ASP A 92 -8.28 11.42 -19.00
CA ASP A 92 -7.54 12.64 -18.70
C ASP A 92 -6.02 12.44 -18.63
N LEU A 93 -5.53 11.19 -18.79
CA LEU A 93 -4.13 10.85 -18.58
C LEU A 93 -3.50 10.24 -19.83
N SER A 94 -2.49 10.92 -20.37
CA SER A 94 -1.62 10.38 -21.43
C SER A 94 -0.71 9.23 -20.98
N LYS A 95 -0.81 8.80 -19.72
CA LYS A 95 0.07 7.81 -19.08
C LYS A 95 -0.76 6.81 -18.29
N ALA A 96 -0.25 5.60 -18.17
CA ALA A 96 -0.83 4.58 -17.32
C ALA A 96 -0.78 5.01 -15.84
N ALA A 97 -1.78 4.58 -15.06
CA ALA A 97 -1.82 4.80 -13.63
C ALA A 97 -1.66 3.47 -12.88
N ILE A 98 -1.02 3.54 -11.71
CA ILE A 98 -0.85 2.40 -10.81
C ILE A 98 -1.39 2.83 -9.45
N GLU A 99 -2.33 2.05 -8.93
CA GLU A 99 -2.87 2.21 -7.59
C GLU A 99 -2.04 1.38 -6.62
N VAL A 100 -1.54 2.02 -5.56
CA VAL A 100 -0.68 1.40 -4.56
C VAL A 100 -1.33 1.57 -3.19
N GLY A 101 -1.47 0.47 -2.47
CA GLY A 101 -1.87 0.44 -1.06
C GLY A 101 -0.66 0.36 -0.14
N ALA A 102 -0.78 0.90 1.07
CA ALA A 102 0.19 0.72 2.13
C ALA A 102 -0.48 0.89 3.49
N LYS A 103 0.16 0.33 4.53
CA LYS A 103 -0.31 0.31 5.92
C LYS A 103 -1.73 -0.28 6.04
N ASN A 104 -1.80 -1.55 6.44
CA ASN A 104 -3.08 -2.23 6.64
C ASN A 104 -3.94 -1.50 7.68
N ALA A 105 -5.17 -1.15 7.28
CA ALA A 105 -6.20 -0.66 8.20
C ALA A 105 -6.82 -1.82 8.98
N SER A 106 -7.47 -1.52 10.10
CA SER A 106 -8.22 -2.53 10.83
C SER A 106 -9.33 -3.10 9.94
N PRO A 107 -9.52 -4.42 9.91
CA PRO A 107 -10.53 -5.07 9.07
C PRO A 107 -11.98 -4.73 9.48
N LEU A 108 -12.17 -4.05 10.62
CA LEU A 108 -13.48 -3.63 11.11
C LEU A 108 -13.91 -2.26 10.57
N TYR A 109 -13.04 -1.56 9.83
CA TYR A 109 -13.41 -0.34 9.12
C TYR A 109 -13.66 -0.68 7.65
N VAL A 110 -14.94 -0.81 7.29
CA VAL A 110 -15.38 -1.13 5.94
C VAL A 110 -15.77 0.16 5.22
N SER A 111 -15.54 0.24 3.91
CA SER A 111 -16.07 1.35 3.12
C SER A 111 -17.55 1.08 2.84
N THR A 112 -18.42 2.09 2.96
CA THR A 112 -19.85 1.92 2.70
C THR A 112 -20.13 1.47 1.26
N SER A 113 -19.22 1.78 0.32
CA SER A 113 -19.29 1.37 -1.08
C SER A 113 -19.12 -0.12 -1.34
N ASP A 114 -18.72 -0.92 -0.35
CA ASP A 114 -18.60 -2.38 -0.50
C ASP A 114 -19.94 -3.12 -0.34
N PHE A 115 -21.02 -2.40 0.03
CA PHE A 115 -22.36 -2.95 0.30
C PHE A 115 -23.45 -2.51 -0.70
N ASP A 116 -23.11 -1.68 -1.69
CA ASP A 116 -24.00 -1.26 -2.79
C ASP A 116 -23.73 -2.04 -4.09
#